data_AF-A0A4Q5PX73-F1
#
_entry.id   AF-A0A4Q5PX73-F1
#
_cell.length_a   1.000
_cell.length_b   1.000
_cell.length_c   1.000
_cell.angle_alpha   90.00
_cell.angle_beta   90.00
_cell.angle_gamma   90.00
#
_symmetry.space_group_name_H-M   'P 1'
#
loop_
_entity.id
_entity.type
_entity.pdbx_description
1 polymer ?
#
loop_
_entity_poly.entity_id
_entity_poly.type
_entity_poly.pdbx_seq_one_letter_code
_entity_poly.pdbx_strand_id
1 'polypeptide(L)'
;MATTTASPSTNVDTRINVLRRGLRKLVAIALLALAALAVLASNARAAPLPCDQTVNSTTGATITFTSVGQVYSLCLTIGTTSAPADDAVVYGVYSVQNTNAFYNAPIANTIGAAGNPQFNSLDYSPTTAKAAYTLHATNPNGNGVTANAGQSAIDITLNSMSTGGQDTVTLYYAPGCNDFGTFGCTGSQLASAPYVITIVLPGPKVTAISPTSGSASGGNSVIITGSNFTGTSGAGGVKFGAANATSYVVNSNTQITAVAPSGAVGSVDVTVTNGGTTSPTSAADVYTYIAAPTVSSVAPSAGPTGGGTTVVITGTNLSGATAVKFGATAATAFTVNSTTQITATSPAGAAGAVDITVTTAGGTSATSASDSFTYVAAPTVTSVAPNSGPATGGTLVTITGSNFSSATAVVFGVTAATGFTVQSSTSITATSPAGSGLIDIRVTTPGGTSATSGADQFTYIPAPTVTAIAPGSGPQAGGTVVTITGTNFTGVTAVSFGATPATSFTFNSSTSITATAPAGSGVIDVRVTTPGGVSTISAADQFTYVGAPSVTSIAPSAGPTGGGTTVVITGTNLSGATAVKFGATAATAFTVNSTTQITATSPAGGAGAVDIT
;
A
#
# COMPACT_ATOMS: atom_id res chain seq x y z
N MET A 1 6.71 8.36 57.85
CA MET A 1 5.59 7.42 57.65
C MET A 1 5.78 6.76 56.30
N ALA A 2 6.19 5.49 56.29
CA ALA A 2 6.51 4.73 55.09
C ALA A 2 5.31 3.83 54.72
N THR A 3 4.88 3.88 53.46
CA THR A 3 3.83 3.02 52.89
C THR A 3 4.47 2.00 51.96
N THR A 4 4.42 0.74 52.35
CA THR A 4 4.89 -0.42 51.59
C THR A 4 3.83 -0.94 50.62
N THR A 5 4.21 -1.09 49.37
CA THR A 5 3.46 -1.70 48.27
C THR A 5 3.55 -3.23 48.34
N ALA A 6 2.41 -3.92 48.42
CA ALA A 6 2.34 -5.38 48.30
C ALA A 6 1.98 -5.78 46.86
N SER A 7 2.82 -6.62 46.26
CA SER A 7 2.75 -7.13 44.88
C SER A 7 1.60 -8.12 44.67
N PRO A 8 0.87 -8.09 43.52
CA PRO A 8 -0.28 -8.97 43.27
C PRO A 8 0.07 -10.38 42.76
N SER A 9 1.35 -10.79 42.73
CA SER A 9 1.76 -12.02 42.03
C SER A 9 1.50 -13.34 42.80
N THR A 10 1.27 -13.31 44.12
CA THR A 10 1.19 -14.54 44.92
C THR A 10 -0.15 -15.28 44.84
N ASN A 11 -1.24 -14.61 44.43
CA ASN A 11 -2.59 -15.20 44.34
C ASN A 11 -2.83 -15.92 43.00
N VAL A 12 -2.14 -15.50 41.94
CA VAL A 12 -2.28 -16.08 40.59
C VAL A 12 -1.53 -17.42 40.50
N ASP A 13 -0.32 -17.50 41.05
CA ASP A 13 0.48 -18.72 41.05
C ASP A 13 -0.11 -19.84 41.91
N THR A 14 -0.76 -19.49 43.04
CA THR A 14 -1.50 -20.48 43.85
C THR A 14 -2.73 -21.00 43.10
N ARG A 15 -3.48 -20.14 42.41
CA ARG A 15 -4.64 -20.56 41.60
C ARG A 15 -4.22 -21.43 40.40
N ILE A 16 -3.13 -21.09 39.72
CA ILE A 16 -2.59 -21.90 38.60
C ILE A 16 -2.11 -23.27 39.09
N ASN A 17 -1.45 -23.35 40.24
CA ASN A 17 -1.01 -24.62 40.80
C ASN A 17 -2.17 -25.50 41.29
N VAL A 18 -3.24 -24.91 41.83
CA VAL A 18 -4.48 -25.62 42.17
C VAL A 18 -5.18 -26.13 40.91
N LEU A 19 -5.26 -25.33 39.85
CA LEU A 19 -5.80 -25.74 38.55
C LEU A 19 -4.97 -26.86 37.90
N ARG A 20 -3.63 -26.79 37.94
CA ARG A 20 -2.74 -27.85 37.43
C ARG A 20 -2.88 -29.15 38.25
N ARG A 21 -3.04 -29.06 39.57
CA ARG A 21 -3.33 -30.24 40.42
C ARG A 21 -4.71 -30.81 40.14
N GLY A 22 -5.72 -29.96 39.93
CA GLY A 22 -7.07 -30.35 39.55
C GLY A 22 -7.10 -31.06 38.19
N LEU A 23 -6.39 -30.52 37.20
CA LEU A 23 -6.28 -31.09 35.86
C LEU A 23 -5.51 -32.41 35.87
N ARG A 24 -4.41 -32.53 36.63
CA ARG A 24 -3.69 -33.80 36.81
C ARG A 24 -4.54 -34.85 37.52
N LYS A 25 -5.35 -34.46 38.51
CA LYS A 25 -6.31 -35.38 39.15
C LYS A 25 -7.44 -35.78 38.20
N LEU A 26 -7.97 -34.86 37.39
CA LEU A 26 -8.97 -35.19 36.37
C LEU A 26 -8.40 -36.13 35.30
N VAL A 27 -7.18 -35.89 34.83
CA VAL A 27 -6.49 -36.74 33.86
C VAL A 27 -6.18 -38.11 34.46
N ALA A 28 -5.74 -38.18 35.72
CA ALA A 28 -5.51 -39.45 36.41
C ALA A 28 -6.82 -40.22 36.68
N ILE A 29 -7.92 -39.53 37.03
CA ILE A 29 -9.25 -40.13 37.18
C ILE A 29 -9.79 -40.58 35.82
N ALA A 30 -9.55 -39.83 34.74
CA ALA A 30 -9.94 -40.22 33.39
C ALA A 30 -9.12 -41.43 32.90
N LEU A 31 -7.82 -41.49 33.20
CA LEU A 31 -6.96 -42.64 32.90
C LEU A 31 -7.32 -43.86 33.75
N LEU A 32 -7.67 -43.69 35.04
CA LEU A 32 -8.18 -44.77 35.87
C LEU A 32 -9.59 -45.21 35.43
N ALA A 33 -10.43 -44.29 34.98
CA ALA A 33 -11.75 -44.59 34.44
C ALA A 33 -11.64 -45.29 33.09
N LEU A 34 -10.67 -44.93 32.24
CA LEU A 34 -10.38 -45.59 30.96
C LEU A 34 -9.75 -46.97 31.17
N ALA A 35 -8.86 -47.11 32.16
CA ALA A 35 -8.31 -48.40 32.58
C ALA A 35 -9.39 -49.28 33.25
N ALA A 36 -10.28 -48.69 34.05
CA ALA A 36 -11.43 -49.39 34.61
C ALA A 36 -12.45 -49.75 33.52
N LEU A 37 -12.67 -48.90 32.50
CA LEU A 37 -13.52 -49.23 31.35
C LEU A 37 -12.88 -50.33 30.49
N ALA A 38 -11.56 -50.34 30.35
CA ALA A 38 -10.81 -51.43 29.71
C ALA A 38 -10.85 -52.74 30.52
N VAL A 39 -10.82 -52.67 31.85
CA VAL A 39 -10.91 -53.83 32.75
C VAL A 39 -12.36 -54.32 32.94
N LEU A 40 -13.36 -53.44 32.87
CA LEU A 40 -14.78 -53.80 32.82
C LEU A 40 -15.16 -54.35 31.44
N ALA A 41 -14.54 -53.87 30.35
CA ALA A 41 -14.67 -54.46 29.02
C ALA A 41 -13.96 -55.81 28.89
N SER A 42 -12.86 -56.04 29.63
CA SER A 42 -12.16 -57.35 29.63
C SER A 42 -12.87 -58.41 30.47
N ASN A 43 -13.74 -58.02 31.41
CA ASN A 43 -14.34 -58.94 32.39
C ASN A 43 -15.87 -59.07 32.31
N ALA A 44 -16.54 -58.33 31.43
CA ALA A 44 -17.89 -58.68 31.01
C ALA A 44 -17.80 -59.72 29.89
N ARG A 45 -18.20 -60.98 30.17
CA ARG A 45 -18.53 -61.94 29.10
C ARG A 45 -19.69 -61.33 28.30
N ALA A 46 -19.35 -60.60 27.25
CA ALA A 46 -20.32 -60.10 26.28
C ALA A 46 -21.06 -61.31 25.71
N ALA A 47 -22.39 -61.21 25.61
CA ALA A 47 -23.13 -62.08 24.70
C ALA A 47 -22.45 -61.99 23.32
N PRO A 48 -22.35 -63.09 22.55
CA PRO A 48 -21.75 -63.05 21.22
C PRO A 48 -22.34 -61.88 20.45
N LEU A 49 -21.50 -60.97 19.95
CA LEU A 49 -21.96 -59.94 19.03
C LEU A 49 -22.66 -60.66 17.87
N PRO A 50 -23.82 -60.18 17.40
CA PRO A 50 -24.43 -60.75 16.21
C PRO A 50 -23.41 -60.70 15.08
N CYS A 51 -23.29 -61.79 14.32
CA CYS A 51 -22.36 -61.89 13.20
C CYS A 51 -22.58 -60.71 12.24
N ASP A 52 -21.50 -60.04 11.83
CA ASP A 52 -21.55 -59.02 10.78
C ASP A 52 -21.89 -59.64 9.42
N GLN A 53 -21.47 -60.90 9.22
CA GLN A 53 -21.84 -61.69 8.05
C GLN A 53 -21.85 -63.19 8.39
N THR A 54 -22.74 -63.95 7.74
CA THR A 54 -22.71 -65.43 7.76
C THR A 54 -22.37 -65.95 6.36
N VAL A 55 -21.36 -66.81 6.25
CA VAL A 55 -20.94 -67.43 4.98
C VAL A 55 -20.81 -68.95 5.10
N ASN A 56 -21.06 -69.66 4.00
CA ASN A 56 -20.86 -71.11 3.94
C ASN A 56 -19.39 -71.44 3.68
N SER A 57 -18.87 -72.52 4.29
CA SER A 57 -17.53 -73.08 4.11
C SER A 57 -17.13 -73.45 2.67
N THR A 58 -18.01 -73.32 1.68
CA THR A 58 -17.74 -73.57 0.25
C THR A 58 -17.80 -72.33 -0.64
N THR A 59 -18.23 -71.19 -0.11
CA THR A 59 -18.42 -69.93 -0.86
C THR A 59 -17.48 -68.85 -0.35
N GLY A 60 -16.75 -68.19 -1.24
CA GLY A 60 -15.93 -67.00 -0.91
C GLY A 60 -16.73 -65.92 -0.17
N ALA A 61 -16.03 -65.07 0.59
CA ALA A 61 -16.63 -63.93 1.28
C ALA A 61 -15.87 -62.64 0.94
N THR A 62 -16.55 -61.49 0.99
CA THR A 62 -15.89 -60.18 0.87
C THR A 62 -16.20 -59.36 2.12
N ILE A 63 -15.15 -59.02 2.88
CA ILE A 63 -15.23 -58.25 4.11
C ILE A 63 -14.69 -56.85 3.85
N THR A 64 -15.40 -55.82 4.29
CA THR A 64 -14.99 -54.43 4.13
C THR A 64 -14.72 -53.79 5.48
N PHE A 65 -13.46 -53.47 5.74
CA PHE A 65 -13.09 -52.66 6.91
C PHE A 65 -13.25 -51.18 6.59
N THR A 66 -13.83 -50.41 7.51
CA THR A 66 -13.97 -48.95 7.34
C THR A 66 -12.91 -48.15 8.12
N SER A 67 -12.12 -48.79 9.00
CA SER A 67 -10.98 -48.19 9.69
C SER A 67 -10.06 -49.26 10.31
N VAL A 68 -8.82 -48.87 10.59
CA VAL A 68 -7.91 -49.64 11.46
C VAL A 68 -8.49 -49.70 12.88
N GLY A 69 -8.32 -50.82 13.55
CA GLY A 69 -8.85 -51.14 14.88
C GLY A 69 -10.27 -51.70 14.90
N GLN A 70 -10.96 -51.75 13.75
CA GLN A 70 -12.27 -52.39 13.69
C GLN A 70 -12.17 -53.90 13.76
N VAL A 71 -13.16 -54.48 14.45
CA VAL A 71 -13.37 -55.91 14.60
C VAL A 71 -14.55 -56.28 13.72
N TYR A 72 -14.37 -57.28 12.86
CA TYR A 72 -15.40 -57.80 11.97
C TYR A 72 -15.71 -59.25 12.36
N SER A 73 -16.91 -59.52 12.82
CA SER A 73 -17.32 -60.85 13.27
C SER A 73 -17.95 -61.65 12.13
N LEU A 74 -17.25 -62.69 11.68
CA LEU A 74 -17.67 -63.57 10.60
C LEU A 74 -18.17 -64.91 11.15
N CYS A 75 -19.40 -65.27 10.83
CA CYS A 75 -19.96 -66.58 11.14
C CYS A 75 -19.88 -67.52 9.94
N LEU A 76 -19.43 -68.73 10.21
CA LEU A 76 -19.19 -69.77 9.24
C LEU A 76 -20.21 -70.89 9.45
N THR A 77 -21.04 -71.12 8.45
CA THR A 77 -21.92 -72.29 8.35
C THR A 77 -21.27 -73.37 7.50
N ILE A 78 -21.33 -74.62 7.96
CA ILE A 78 -20.71 -75.75 7.27
C ILE A 78 -21.75 -76.35 6.32
N GLY A 79 -21.42 -76.43 5.03
CA GLY A 79 -22.39 -76.60 3.94
C GLY A 79 -23.05 -77.96 3.74
N THR A 80 -22.98 -78.92 4.66
CA THR A 80 -23.55 -80.26 4.47
C THR A 80 -24.87 -80.45 5.24
N THR A 81 -25.94 -80.79 4.52
CA THR A 81 -27.29 -81.05 5.04
C THR A 81 -27.50 -82.47 5.57
N SER A 82 -26.47 -83.14 6.10
CA SER A 82 -26.62 -84.46 6.73
C SER A 82 -25.59 -84.67 7.85
N ALA A 83 -26.06 -84.56 9.09
CA ALA A 83 -25.37 -84.71 10.38
C ALA A 83 -24.53 -86.02 10.52
N PRO A 84 -23.50 -86.13 11.41
CA PRO A 84 -23.50 -85.60 12.77
C PRO A 84 -22.34 -84.68 13.17
N ALA A 85 -22.73 -83.63 13.89
CA ALA A 85 -22.08 -82.95 15.00
C ALA A 85 -20.63 -82.43 14.94
N ASP A 86 -19.64 -83.03 14.26
CA ASP A 86 -18.24 -82.84 14.65
C ASP A 86 -17.34 -82.33 13.51
N ASP A 87 -17.67 -81.13 13.01
CA ASP A 87 -16.97 -80.47 11.91
C ASP A 87 -16.26 -79.21 12.42
N ALA A 88 -14.91 -79.22 12.45
CA ALA A 88 -14.10 -78.12 12.97
C ALA A 88 -13.51 -77.25 11.85
N VAL A 89 -13.66 -75.93 11.97
CA VAL A 89 -13.01 -74.96 11.08
C VAL A 89 -11.58 -74.71 11.57
N VAL A 90 -10.59 -74.89 10.69
CA VAL A 90 -9.19 -74.58 10.96
C VAL A 90 -8.80 -73.30 10.23
N TYR A 91 -8.72 -72.19 10.97
CA TYR A 91 -8.35 -70.89 10.43
C TYR A 91 -6.85 -70.64 10.54
N GLY A 92 -6.28 -69.93 9.57
CA GLY A 92 -4.91 -69.41 9.63
C GLY A 92 -4.77 -68.16 8.77
N VAL A 93 -4.01 -67.17 9.27
CA VAL A 93 -3.55 -66.02 8.48
C VAL A 93 -2.05 -66.08 8.45
N TYR A 94 -1.47 -66.19 7.26
CA TYR A 94 -0.05 -66.42 7.09
C TYR A 94 0.59 -65.17 6.49
N SER A 95 1.59 -64.61 7.18
CA SER A 95 2.46 -63.52 6.73
C SER A 95 3.91 -63.99 6.84
N VAL A 96 4.74 -63.65 5.86
CA VAL A 96 6.12 -64.17 5.77
C VAL A 96 7.14 -63.07 6.13
N GLN A 97 7.78 -63.30 7.28
CA GLN A 97 9.07 -62.81 7.80
C GLN A 97 9.28 -61.38 8.36
N ASN A 98 9.61 -61.41 9.66
CA ASN A 98 10.60 -60.63 10.41
C ASN A 98 10.19 -59.24 10.96
N THR A 99 9.08 -59.18 11.69
CA THR A 99 9.02 -58.78 13.11
C THR A 99 7.56 -58.87 13.59
N ASN A 100 7.38 -59.50 14.76
CA ASN A 100 6.12 -59.91 15.40
C ASN A 100 5.35 -61.01 14.66
N ALA A 101 5.69 -62.26 15.01
CA ALA A 101 5.02 -63.46 14.59
C ALA A 101 3.51 -63.41 14.93
N PHE A 102 2.66 -63.54 13.92
CA PHE A 102 1.27 -63.96 14.12
C PHE A 102 1.16 -65.41 13.67
N TYR A 103 1.29 -66.30 14.64
CA TYR A 103 0.78 -67.66 14.59
C TYR A 103 -0.72 -67.56 14.89
N ASN A 104 -1.60 -68.04 14.02
CA ASN A 104 -3.00 -68.23 14.39
C ASN A 104 -3.42 -69.63 13.97
N ALA A 105 -3.67 -70.46 14.97
CA ALA A 105 -4.20 -71.81 14.83
C ALA A 105 -5.24 -72.02 15.93
N PRO A 106 -6.29 -72.84 15.75
CA PRO A 106 -6.64 -73.76 16.81
C PRO A 106 -5.54 -74.81 16.87
N ILE A 107 -4.49 -74.52 17.64
CA ILE A 107 -3.41 -75.46 17.94
C ILE A 107 -4.01 -76.53 18.84
N ALA A 108 -4.01 -77.80 18.41
CA ALA A 108 -3.75 -78.84 19.39
C ALA A 108 -2.22 -78.88 19.59
N ASN A 109 -1.80 -78.22 20.68
CA ASN A 109 -0.47 -78.00 21.29
C ASN A 109 0.83 -78.47 20.59
N THR A 110 1.87 -77.65 20.77
CA THR A 110 3.28 -77.87 20.49
C THR A 110 3.82 -79.17 21.12
N ILE A 111 4.58 -79.96 20.35
CA ILE A 111 5.89 -80.61 20.64
C ILE A 111 6.13 -81.66 19.55
N GLY A 112 7.32 -81.65 18.95
CA GLY A 112 7.67 -82.53 17.83
C GLY A 112 7.60 -84.02 18.16
N ALA A 113 6.87 -84.77 17.34
CA ALA A 113 7.07 -86.19 17.11
C ALA A 113 6.49 -86.58 15.74
N ALA A 114 7.19 -87.46 15.04
CA ALA A 114 6.97 -87.86 13.67
C ALA A 114 5.59 -88.50 13.43
N GLY A 115 4.92 -88.11 12.34
CA GLY A 115 3.79 -88.90 11.79
C GLY A 115 2.64 -88.12 11.16
N ASN A 116 2.54 -86.80 11.29
CA ASN A 116 1.54 -85.98 10.62
C ASN A 116 2.25 -85.09 9.58
N PRO A 117 1.79 -84.97 8.31
CA PRO A 117 2.32 -83.96 7.40
C PRO A 117 2.18 -82.58 8.05
N GLN A 118 3.27 -82.12 8.67
CA GLN A 118 3.36 -80.77 9.20
C GLN A 118 3.16 -79.83 8.02
N PHE A 119 2.13 -78.99 8.10
CA PHE A 119 1.77 -77.96 7.13
C PHE A 119 2.99 -77.12 6.72
N ASN A 120 3.66 -77.53 5.65
CA ASN A 120 4.87 -76.91 5.14
C ASN A 120 4.59 -76.41 3.71
N SER A 121 4.03 -75.21 3.66
CA SER A 121 3.68 -74.41 2.47
C SER A 121 2.24 -74.59 1.96
N LEU A 122 1.43 -73.56 2.20
CA LEU A 122 0.18 -73.23 1.51
C LEU A 122 0.10 -71.69 1.48
N ASP A 123 -0.28 -71.14 0.33
CA ASP A 123 0.29 -69.93 -0.27
C ASP A 123 -0.09 -68.57 0.33
N TYR A 124 0.95 -67.80 0.70
CA TYR A 124 0.93 -66.34 0.71
C TYR A 124 2.32 -65.80 0.36
N SER A 125 2.41 -64.93 -0.65
CA SER A 125 3.65 -64.18 -0.92
C SER A 125 3.64 -62.89 -0.09
N PRO A 126 4.55 -62.72 0.89
CA PRO A 126 4.55 -61.59 1.84
C PRO A 126 4.87 -60.24 1.19
N THR A 127 5.44 -60.27 -0.02
CA THR A 127 5.88 -59.08 -0.75
C THR A 127 4.72 -58.22 -1.24
N THR A 128 3.49 -58.73 -1.17
CA THR A 128 2.26 -58.04 -1.62
C THR A 128 1.27 -57.74 -0.49
N ALA A 129 1.67 -57.95 0.78
CA ALA A 129 0.81 -57.78 1.95
C ALA A 129 0.49 -56.32 2.28
N LYS A 130 -0.79 -55.97 2.33
CA LYS A 130 -1.21 -54.58 2.50
C LYS A 130 -1.63 -54.24 3.93
N ALA A 131 -1.89 -55.24 4.79
CA ALA A 131 -2.23 -55.02 6.18
C ALA A 131 -1.88 -56.19 7.12
N ALA A 132 -1.94 -55.90 8.42
CA ALA A 132 -1.80 -56.88 9.50
C ALA A 132 -3.14 -57.07 10.23
N TYR A 133 -3.48 -58.32 10.52
CA TYR A 133 -4.77 -58.70 11.10
C TYR A 133 -4.57 -59.58 12.33
N THR A 134 -5.47 -59.46 13.32
CA THR A 134 -5.62 -60.43 14.41
C THR A 134 -6.91 -61.20 14.17
N LEU A 135 -6.88 -62.53 14.21
CA LEU A 135 -8.11 -63.34 14.17
C LEU A 135 -8.34 -63.97 15.54
N HIS A 136 -9.55 -63.83 16.07
CA HIS A 136 -9.96 -64.33 17.37
C HIS A 136 -11.27 -65.10 17.25
N ALA A 137 -11.31 -66.37 17.67
CA ALA A 137 -12.57 -67.13 17.65
C ALA A 137 -13.47 -66.73 18.82
N THR A 138 -14.72 -66.35 18.55
CA THR A 138 -15.61 -65.70 19.54
C THR A 138 -16.70 -66.57 20.15
N ASN A 139 -16.96 -67.77 19.62
CA ASN A 139 -17.92 -68.68 20.20
C ASN A 139 -17.25 -69.98 20.70
N PRO A 140 -16.65 -69.98 21.90
CA PRO A 140 -16.38 -71.20 22.64
C PRO A 140 -17.66 -71.68 23.34
N ASN A 141 -18.00 -72.96 23.23
CA ASN A 141 -19.03 -73.59 24.03
C ASN A 141 -18.75 -73.33 25.53
N GLY A 142 -19.78 -73.28 26.38
CA GLY A 142 -19.70 -72.97 27.82
C GLY A 142 -18.81 -73.87 28.71
N ASN A 143 -17.94 -74.71 28.13
CA ASN A 143 -16.97 -75.61 28.77
C ASN A 143 -15.53 -75.53 28.20
N GLY A 144 -15.21 -74.58 27.31
CA GLY A 144 -13.81 -74.26 26.96
C GLY A 144 -13.09 -75.23 26.01
N VAL A 145 -13.80 -75.98 25.15
CA VAL A 145 -13.24 -76.84 24.08
C VAL A 145 -14.02 -76.64 22.76
N THR A 146 -13.35 -76.76 21.60
CA THR A 146 -13.81 -76.36 20.25
C THR A 146 -14.97 -77.19 19.66
N ALA A 147 -16.03 -76.47 19.27
CA ALA A 147 -17.06 -76.65 18.22
C ALA A 147 -17.69 -78.02 17.90
N ASN A 148 -19.01 -78.16 18.16
CA ASN A 148 -19.89 -79.09 17.44
C ASN A 148 -21.12 -78.35 16.89
N ALA A 149 -21.46 -78.66 15.63
CA ALA A 149 -22.66 -78.32 14.85
C ALA A 149 -23.12 -76.84 14.79
N GLY A 150 -22.79 -76.16 13.70
CA GLY A 150 -23.77 -75.28 13.04
C GLY A 150 -23.50 -73.77 12.97
N GLN A 151 -22.50 -73.21 13.66
CA GLN A 151 -22.07 -71.81 13.50
C GLN A 151 -20.72 -71.57 14.22
N SER A 152 -19.61 -71.47 13.49
CA SER A 152 -18.32 -71.01 14.05
C SER A 152 -18.16 -69.52 13.81
N ALA A 153 -17.85 -68.72 14.84
CA ALA A 153 -17.65 -67.26 14.71
C ALA A 153 -16.16 -66.88 14.87
N ILE A 154 -15.66 -66.04 13.96
CA ILE A 154 -14.30 -65.51 13.96
C ILE A 154 -14.37 -63.98 13.90
N ASP A 155 -13.83 -63.33 14.91
CA ASP A 155 -13.59 -61.89 14.93
C ASP A 155 -12.25 -61.59 14.25
N ILE A 156 -12.30 -60.80 13.18
CA ILE A 156 -11.14 -60.36 12.42
C ILE A 156 -10.91 -58.90 12.77
N THR A 157 -9.78 -58.59 13.40
CA THR A 157 -9.37 -57.22 13.73
C THR A 157 -8.32 -56.73 12.74
N LEU A 158 -8.55 -55.57 12.12
CA LEU A 158 -7.53 -54.89 11.31
C LEU A 158 -6.58 -54.11 12.23
N ASN A 159 -5.35 -54.59 12.44
CA ASN A 159 -4.40 -53.98 13.40
C ASN A 159 -3.65 -52.78 12.82
N SER A 160 -3.21 -52.90 11.58
CA SER A 160 -2.45 -51.86 10.87
C SER A 160 -2.51 -52.12 9.37
N MET A 161 -2.23 -51.09 8.57
CA MET A 161 -2.16 -51.21 7.11
C MET A 161 -0.96 -50.42 6.56
N SER A 162 -0.32 -50.96 5.54
CA SER A 162 0.79 -50.34 4.80
C SER A 162 0.31 -49.63 3.54
N THR A 163 -0.77 -50.13 2.90
CA THR A 163 -1.42 -49.57 1.70
C THR A 163 -2.92 -49.91 1.69
N GLY A 164 -3.74 -49.14 0.96
CA GLY A 164 -5.17 -49.44 0.73
C GLY A 164 -5.40 -50.56 -0.30
N GLY A 165 -6.67 -50.85 -0.61
CA GLY A 165 -7.05 -51.82 -1.66
C GLY A 165 -7.50 -53.17 -1.12
N GLN A 166 -7.28 -54.25 -1.89
CA GLN A 166 -7.71 -55.59 -1.49
C GLN A 166 -6.52 -56.43 -1.02
N ASP A 167 -6.75 -57.16 0.07
CA ASP A 167 -5.99 -58.31 0.56
C ASP A 167 -6.88 -59.56 0.46
N THR A 168 -6.28 -60.74 0.61
CA THR A 168 -7.03 -62.01 0.69
C THR A 168 -6.61 -62.78 1.92
N VAL A 169 -7.58 -63.31 2.66
CA VAL A 169 -7.38 -64.26 3.75
C VAL A 169 -7.96 -65.60 3.33
N THR A 170 -7.13 -66.64 3.36
CA THR A 170 -7.55 -68.00 3.00
C THR A 170 -7.89 -68.78 4.25
N LEU A 171 -9.10 -69.33 4.33
CA LEU A 171 -9.52 -70.22 5.41
C LEU A 171 -9.66 -71.65 4.91
N TYR A 172 -9.34 -72.60 5.78
CA TYR A 172 -9.44 -74.03 5.51
C TYR A 172 -10.44 -74.68 6.46
N TYR A 173 -10.98 -75.81 6.03
CA TYR A 173 -11.92 -76.59 6.81
C TYR A 173 -11.53 -78.07 6.76
N ALA A 174 -11.64 -78.75 7.91
CA ALA A 174 -11.26 -80.13 8.10
C ALA A 174 -12.48 -80.94 8.58
N PRO A 175 -13.20 -81.62 7.67
CA PRO A 175 -14.36 -82.43 8.05
C PRO A 175 -13.98 -83.62 8.94
N GLY A 176 -14.77 -83.91 9.97
CA GLY A 176 -14.59 -85.08 10.85
C GLY A 176 -13.44 -85.01 11.86
N CYS A 177 -13.07 -83.81 12.35
CA CYS A 177 -12.16 -83.65 13.48
C CYS A 177 -12.95 -83.74 14.80
N ASN A 178 -12.85 -84.87 15.52
CA ASN A 178 -13.71 -85.18 16.67
C ASN A 178 -13.03 -85.17 18.05
N ASP A 179 -11.70 -84.99 18.16
CA ASP A 179 -11.02 -84.98 19.47
C ASP A 179 -9.89 -83.93 19.55
N PHE A 180 -10.02 -82.99 20.49
CA PHE A 180 -8.96 -82.05 20.90
C PHE A 180 -8.15 -82.57 22.10
N GLY A 181 -8.14 -83.89 22.33
CA GLY A 181 -7.17 -84.53 23.21
C GLY A 181 -5.74 -84.37 22.67
N THR A 182 -4.75 -84.75 23.48
CA THR A 182 -3.29 -84.58 23.29
C THR A 182 -2.66 -85.04 21.94
N PHE A 183 -3.46 -85.50 20.97
CA PHE A 183 -3.04 -85.86 19.61
C PHE A 183 -4.05 -85.27 18.61
N GLY A 184 -3.61 -84.29 17.82
CA GLY A 184 -4.47 -83.57 16.86
C GLY A 184 -5.13 -84.45 15.80
N CYS A 185 -6.09 -83.88 15.06
CA CYS A 185 -6.97 -84.54 14.09
C CYS A 185 -6.34 -85.75 13.36
N THR A 186 -6.60 -86.96 13.85
CA THR A 186 -6.16 -88.20 13.20
C THR A 186 -7.27 -88.72 12.28
N GLY A 187 -7.11 -88.55 10.96
CA GLY A 187 -7.97 -89.18 9.95
C GLY A 187 -8.76 -88.25 9.03
N SER A 188 -8.74 -86.94 9.23
CA SER A 188 -9.44 -85.98 8.37
C SER A 188 -8.62 -85.64 7.11
N GLN A 189 -9.24 -85.76 5.93
CA GLN A 189 -8.74 -85.14 4.70
C GLN A 189 -9.12 -83.66 4.76
N LEU A 190 -8.14 -82.74 4.74
CA LEU A 190 -8.41 -81.33 4.51
C LEU A 190 -9.28 -81.21 3.26
N ALA A 191 -10.30 -80.33 3.29
CA ALA A 191 -10.97 -79.97 2.07
C ALA A 191 -9.91 -79.48 1.08
N SER A 192 -9.80 -80.15 -0.07
CA SER A 192 -8.80 -79.85 -1.10
C SER A 192 -9.03 -78.49 -1.78
N ALA A 193 -10.17 -77.84 -1.48
CA ALA A 193 -10.51 -76.50 -1.94
C ALA A 193 -10.48 -75.51 -0.76
N PRO A 194 -9.48 -74.60 -0.69
CA PRO A 194 -9.54 -73.46 0.24
C PRO A 194 -10.71 -72.54 -0.07
N TYR A 195 -11.28 -71.92 0.95
CA TYR A 195 -12.22 -70.83 0.75
C TYR A 195 -11.52 -69.48 1.03
N VAL A 196 -11.59 -68.57 0.06
CA VAL A 196 -10.89 -67.28 0.12
C VAL A 196 -11.85 -66.18 0.54
N ILE A 197 -11.48 -65.46 1.59
CA ILE A 197 -12.05 -64.18 1.97
C ILE A 197 -11.26 -63.09 1.25
N THR A 198 -11.95 -62.23 0.52
CA THR A 198 -11.38 -60.97 0.04
C THR A 198 -11.59 -59.90 1.11
N ILE A 199 -10.51 -59.29 1.59
CA ILE A 199 -10.57 -58.18 2.54
C ILE A 199 -10.38 -56.88 1.76
N VAL A 200 -11.40 -56.03 1.77
CA VAL A 200 -11.35 -54.67 1.28
C VAL A 200 -10.88 -53.78 2.43
N LEU A 201 -9.65 -53.27 2.32
CA LEU A 201 -9.06 -52.35 3.27
C LEU A 201 -9.66 -50.94 3.14
N PRO A 202 -9.73 -50.18 4.24
CA PRO A 202 -10.25 -48.82 4.19
C PRO A 202 -9.36 -47.97 3.29
N GLY A 203 -9.98 -47.26 2.36
CA GLY A 203 -9.27 -46.33 1.48
C GLY A 203 -8.70 -45.12 2.23
N PRO A 204 -7.88 -44.30 1.57
CA PRO A 204 -7.46 -43.01 2.09
C PRO A 204 -8.68 -42.11 2.30
N LYS A 205 -8.66 -41.26 3.32
CA LYS A 205 -9.70 -40.24 3.55
C LYS A 205 -9.03 -38.91 3.78
N VAL A 206 -9.43 -37.89 3.03
CA VAL A 206 -9.05 -36.50 3.29
C VAL A 206 -10.11 -35.87 4.19
N THR A 207 -9.68 -35.23 5.28
CA THR A 207 -10.58 -34.58 6.25
C THR A 207 -10.38 -33.08 6.33
N ALA A 208 -9.26 -32.55 5.83
CA ALA A 208 -9.01 -31.12 5.69
C ALA A 208 -7.81 -30.88 4.78
N ILE A 209 -7.78 -29.71 4.12
CA ILE A 209 -6.59 -29.17 3.47
C ILE A 209 -6.28 -27.75 3.97
N SER A 210 -5.01 -27.35 3.96
CA SER A 210 -4.60 -26.00 4.33
C SER A 210 -3.32 -25.57 3.59
N PRO A 211 -3.30 -24.42 2.90
CA PRO A 211 -4.44 -23.53 2.65
C PRO A 211 -5.48 -24.18 1.71
N THR A 212 -6.73 -23.70 1.76
CA THR A 212 -7.84 -24.16 0.89
C THR A 212 -7.87 -23.44 -0.46
N SER A 213 -6.93 -22.53 -0.73
CA SER A 213 -6.82 -21.81 -1.98
C SER A 213 -5.39 -21.35 -2.26
N GLY A 214 -5.12 -20.99 -3.51
CA GLY A 214 -3.84 -20.44 -3.95
C GLY A 214 -3.84 -20.08 -5.43
N SER A 215 -2.65 -19.84 -5.98
CA SER A 215 -2.51 -19.33 -7.36
C SER A 215 -2.90 -20.38 -8.39
N ALA A 216 -3.68 -19.96 -9.40
CA ALA A 216 -3.94 -20.75 -10.61
C ALA A 216 -2.65 -21.15 -11.35
N SER A 217 -1.55 -20.42 -11.17
CA SER A 217 -0.23 -20.80 -11.72
C SER A 217 0.42 -21.98 -10.99
N GLY A 218 -0.12 -22.42 -9.86
CA GLY A 218 0.42 -23.50 -9.05
C GLY A 218 1.60 -23.07 -8.16
N GLY A 219 2.26 -24.05 -7.53
CA GLY A 219 3.42 -23.87 -6.66
C GLY A 219 3.09 -23.69 -5.17
N ASN A 220 1.82 -23.52 -4.81
CA ASN A 220 1.41 -23.43 -3.41
C ASN A 220 1.65 -24.76 -2.68
N SER A 221 2.28 -24.71 -1.51
CA SER A 221 2.38 -25.87 -0.61
C SER A 221 1.08 -26.02 0.19
N VAL A 222 0.48 -27.20 0.11
CA VAL A 222 -0.81 -27.56 0.72
C VAL A 222 -0.61 -28.75 1.65
N ILE A 223 -0.97 -28.58 2.91
CA ILE A 223 -1.02 -29.63 3.91
C ILE A 223 -2.37 -30.32 3.80
N ILE A 224 -2.35 -31.61 3.47
CA ILE A 224 -3.52 -32.49 3.38
C ILE A 224 -3.55 -33.32 4.66
N THR A 225 -4.65 -33.23 5.41
CA THR A 225 -4.88 -33.95 6.67
C THR A 225 -5.96 -35.00 6.48
N GLY A 226 -5.78 -36.18 7.07
CA GLY A 226 -6.69 -37.29 6.88
C GLY A 226 -6.27 -38.59 7.56
N SER A 227 -6.56 -39.72 6.91
CA SER A 227 -6.20 -41.06 7.39
C SER A 227 -5.84 -41.99 6.24
N ASN A 228 -5.05 -43.04 6.55
CA ASN A 228 -4.62 -44.10 5.63
C ASN A 228 -3.77 -43.58 4.45
N PHE A 229 -2.86 -42.63 4.73
CA PHE A 229 -1.94 -42.05 3.74
C PHE A 229 -0.61 -42.79 3.61
N THR A 230 -0.24 -43.65 4.57
CA THR A 230 0.94 -44.51 4.41
C THR A 230 0.76 -45.40 3.18
N GLY A 231 1.75 -45.43 2.29
CA GLY A 231 1.69 -46.20 1.04
C GLY A 231 1.33 -45.40 -0.22
N THR A 232 0.88 -44.14 -0.08
CA THR A 232 0.72 -43.23 -1.22
C THR A 232 2.08 -43.00 -1.90
N SER A 233 2.17 -43.34 -3.18
CA SER A 233 3.41 -43.27 -3.96
C SER A 233 3.12 -43.02 -5.45
N GLY A 234 4.16 -42.63 -6.19
CA GLY A 234 4.05 -42.30 -7.63
C GLY A 234 3.38 -40.96 -7.92
N ALA A 235 3.47 -40.50 -9.16
CA ALA A 235 2.96 -39.17 -9.55
C ALA A 235 1.43 -39.01 -9.38
N GLY A 236 0.66 -40.10 -9.49
CA GLY A 236 -0.79 -40.10 -9.33
C GLY A 236 -1.29 -40.25 -7.88
N GLY A 237 -0.39 -40.28 -6.90
CA GLY A 237 -0.75 -40.49 -5.49
C GLY A 237 -1.51 -39.32 -4.88
N VAL A 238 -1.30 -38.10 -5.36
CA VAL A 238 -2.05 -36.89 -4.95
C VAL A 238 -2.46 -36.12 -6.21
N LYS A 239 -3.73 -35.75 -6.30
CA LYS A 239 -4.26 -34.96 -7.41
C LYS A 239 -5.07 -33.77 -6.93
N PHE A 240 -5.01 -32.70 -7.71
CA PHE A 240 -5.86 -31.53 -7.61
C PHE A 240 -6.80 -31.55 -8.83
N GLY A 241 -8.01 -32.05 -8.65
CA GLY A 241 -8.90 -32.41 -9.74
C GLY A 241 -8.27 -33.48 -10.64
N ALA A 242 -8.14 -33.19 -11.94
CA ALA A 242 -7.53 -34.12 -12.89
C ALA A 242 -5.99 -34.11 -12.89
N ALA A 243 -5.36 -33.04 -12.38
CA ALA A 243 -3.92 -32.84 -12.45
C ALA A 243 -3.20 -33.47 -11.25
N ASN A 244 -2.04 -34.10 -11.52
CA ASN A 244 -1.16 -34.59 -10.46
C ASN A 244 -0.53 -33.42 -9.70
N ALA A 245 -0.35 -33.58 -8.38
CA ALA A 245 0.50 -32.67 -7.61
C ALA A 245 1.89 -32.59 -8.24
N THR A 246 2.50 -31.39 -8.29
CA THR A 246 3.85 -31.22 -8.86
C THR A 246 4.89 -32.00 -8.05
N SER A 247 4.69 -32.06 -6.74
CA SER A 247 5.41 -32.93 -5.81
C SER A 247 4.56 -33.14 -4.55
N TYR A 248 4.88 -34.17 -3.77
CA TYR A 248 4.34 -34.32 -2.42
C TYR A 248 5.26 -35.15 -1.54
N VAL A 249 5.10 -35.01 -0.23
CA VAL A 249 5.78 -35.79 0.81
C VAL A 249 4.70 -36.34 1.74
N VAL A 250 4.70 -37.66 1.94
CA VAL A 250 3.86 -38.31 2.96
C VAL A 250 4.57 -38.17 4.30
N ASN A 251 4.10 -37.26 5.15
CA ASN A 251 4.74 -36.97 6.44
C ASN A 251 4.39 -38.02 7.49
N SER A 252 3.15 -38.53 7.45
CA SER A 252 2.64 -39.56 8.35
C SER A 252 1.39 -40.22 7.76
N ASN A 253 0.81 -41.19 8.48
CA ASN A 253 -0.46 -41.81 8.08
C ASN A 253 -1.65 -40.83 8.00
N THR A 254 -1.51 -39.64 8.58
CA THR A 254 -2.59 -38.65 8.68
C THR A 254 -2.24 -37.32 8.02
N GLN A 255 -1.05 -37.18 7.42
CA GLN A 255 -0.63 -35.92 6.83
C GLN A 255 0.26 -36.09 5.59
N ILE A 256 -0.06 -35.35 4.54
CA ILE A 256 0.75 -35.17 3.32
C ILE A 256 1.02 -33.68 3.12
N THR A 257 2.23 -33.31 2.73
CA THR A 257 2.54 -31.97 2.19
C THR A 257 2.64 -32.10 0.67
N ALA A 258 1.74 -31.46 -0.07
CA ALA A 258 1.74 -31.47 -1.54
C ALA A 258 2.00 -30.08 -2.12
N VAL A 259 2.49 -30.00 -3.35
CA VAL A 259 2.62 -28.77 -4.12
C VAL A 259 1.55 -28.77 -5.21
N ALA A 260 0.65 -27.79 -5.14
CA ALA A 260 -0.44 -27.64 -6.09
C ALA A 260 0.11 -27.41 -7.51
N PRO A 261 -0.37 -28.12 -8.53
CA PRO A 261 0.00 -27.88 -9.92
C PRO A 261 -0.65 -26.60 -10.45
N SER A 262 -0.26 -26.16 -11.66
CA SER A 262 -1.02 -25.14 -12.38
C SER A 262 -2.41 -25.68 -12.76
N GLY A 263 -3.45 -24.87 -12.58
CA GLY A 263 -4.84 -25.26 -12.80
C GLY A 263 -5.70 -24.13 -13.34
N ALA A 264 -6.87 -24.48 -13.88
CA ALA A 264 -7.88 -23.49 -14.27
C ALA A 264 -8.45 -22.82 -13.02
N VAL A 265 -8.81 -21.53 -13.13
CA VAL A 265 -9.45 -20.77 -12.05
C VAL A 265 -10.76 -21.45 -11.66
N GLY A 266 -10.96 -21.65 -10.36
CA GLY A 266 -12.11 -22.37 -9.83
C GLY A 266 -11.72 -23.42 -8.79
N SER A 267 -12.74 -24.12 -8.30
CA SER A 267 -12.57 -25.15 -7.26
C SER A 267 -12.36 -26.53 -7.86
N VAL A 268 -11.46 -27.30 -7.25
CA VAL A 268 -11.22 -28.72 -7.55
C VAL A 268 -11.12 -29.51 -6.24
N ASP A 269 -11.43 -30.79 -6.29
CA ASP A 269 -11.23 -31.68 -5.14
C ASP A 269 -9.77 -32.18 -5.09
N VAL A 270 -9.21 -32.22 -3.89
CA VAL A 270 -7.87 -32.77 -3.62
C VAL A 270 -8.01 -34.22 -3.18
N THR A 271 -7.61 -35.13 -4.07
CA THR A 271 -7.75 -36.56 -3.81
C THR A 271 -6.40 -37.21 -3.55
N VAL A 272 -6.41 -38.19 -2.66
CA VAL A 272 -5.26 -39.05 -2.36
C VAL A 272 -5.58 -40.45 -2.85
N THR A 273 -4.67 -41.06 -3.60
CA THR A 273 -4.78 -42.44 -4.06
C THR A 273 -3.75 -43.31 -3.35
N ASN A 274 -4.21 -44.39 -2.71
CA ASN A 274 -3.39 -45.36 -2.02
C ASN A 274 -3.84 -46.78 -2.38
N GLY A 275 -2.91 -47.62 -2.83
CA GLY A 275 -3.17 -49.03 -3.13
C GLY A 275 -4.28 -49.30 -4.16
N GLY A 276 -4.47 -48.35 -5.09
CA GLY A 276 -5.53 -48.41 -6.11
C GLY A 276 -6.89 -47.85 -5.67
N THR A 277 -7.01 -47.39 -4.42
CA THR A 277 -8.22 -46.73 -3.89
C THR A 277 -8.01 -45.22 -3.78
N THR A 278 -8.98 -44.43 -4.25
CA THR A 278 -8.95 -42.97 -4.19
C THR A 278 -9.89 -42.48 -3.09
N SER A 279 -9.49 -41.46 -2.35
CA SER A 279 -10.31 -40.86 -1.31
C SER A 279 -11.63 -40.32 -1.87
N PRO A 280 -12.75 -40.46 -1.13
CA PRO A 280 -14.00 -39.82 -1.53
C PRO A 280 -13.85 -38.30 -1.49
N THR A 281 -14.58 -37.61 -2.36
CA THR A 281 -14.62 -36.14 -2.39
C THR A 281 -15.63 -35.59 -1.38
N SER A 282 -15.35 -34.40 -0.85
CA SER A 282 -16.16 -33.73 0.16
C SER A 282 -15.93 -32.21 0.12
N ALA A 283 -16.61 -31.44 0.98
CA ALA A 283 -16.33 -30.01 1.11
C ALA A 283 -14.97 -29.71 1.77
N ALA A 284 -14.35 -30.69 2.44
CA ALA A 284 -13.13 -30.48 3.23
C ALA A 284 -11.83 -30.60 2.42
N ASP A 285 -11.91 -31.16 1.22
CA ASP A 285 -10.82 -31.35 0.25
C ASP A 285 -10.94 -30.42 -0.95
N VAL A 286 -11.83 -29.43 -0.91
CA VAL A 286 -11.95 -28.43 -1.98
C VAL A 286 -10.80 -27.45 -1.92
N TYR A 287 -10.00 -27.41 -2.98
CA TYR A 287 -8.96 -26.41 -3.23
C TYR A 287 -9.39 -25.45 -4.34
N THR A 288 -9.34 -24.15 -4.07
CA THR A 288 -9.70 -23.12 -5.06
C THR A 288 -8.47 -22.48 -5.69
N TYR A 289 -8.33 -22.62 -7.00
CA TYR A 289 -7.40 -21.85 -7.81
C TYR A 289 -7.93 -20.45 -8.04
N ILE A 290 -7.17 -19.46 -7.57
CA ILE A 290 -7.48 -18.04 -7.66
C ILE A 290 -6.62 -17.42 -8.76
N ALA A 291 -7.24 -16.61 -9.61
CA ALA A 291 -6.54 -15.84 -10.63
C ALA A 291 -5.59 -14.82 -9.98
N ALA A 292 -4.41 -14.63 -10.58
CA ALA A 292 -3.54 -13.53 -10.19
C ALA A 292 -4.26 -12.17 -10.38
N PRO A 293 -3.93 -11.16 -9.56
CA PRO A 293 -4.44 -9.80 -9.77
C PRO A 293 -3.87 -9.22 -11.06
N THR A 294 -4.61 -8.30 -11.67
CA THR A 294 -4.10 -7.48 -12.78
C THR A 294 -4.13 -6.01 -12.37
N VAL A 295 -3.16 -5.23 -12.84
CA VAL A 295 -3.16 -3.77 -12.74
C VAL A 295 -3.34 -3.21 -14.14
N SER A 296 -4.41 -2.44 -14.34
CA SER A 296 -4.77 -1.86 -15.65
C SER A 296 -4.47 -0.37 -15.76
N SER A 297 -4.37 0.34 -14.63
CA SER A 297 -3.90 1.72 -14.58
C SER A 297 -3.47 2.15 -13.17
N VAL A 298 -2.62 3.17 -13.12
CA VAL A 298 -2.19 3.83 -11.88
C VAL A 298 -2.32 5.35 -12.03
N ALA A 299 -2.90 6.02 -11.04
CA ALA A 299 -3.16 7.47 -11.09
C ALA A 299 -2.95 8.14 -9.72
N PRO A 300 -2.08 9.16 -9.61
CA PRO A 300 -1.16 9.64 -10.65
C PRO A 300 -0.08 8.60 -11.00
N SER A 301 0.42 8.63 -12.24
CA SER A 301 1.50 7.75 -12.72
C SER A 301 2.91 8.29 -12.47
N ALA A 302 3.03 9.38 -11.72
CA ALA A 302 4.30 9.96 -11.32
C ALA A 302 4.20 10.67 -9.97
N GLY A 303 5.34 10.82 -9.30
CA GLY A 303 5.44 11.55 -8.05
C GLY A 303 6.89 11.84 -7.63
N PRO A 304 7.10 12.59 -6.54
CA PRO A 304 8.43 12.94 -6.03
C PRO A 304 9.26 11.71 -5.64
N THR A 305 10.57 11.79 -5.89
CA THR A 305 11.58 10.84 -5.36
C THR A 305 11.55 10.67 -3.83
N GLY A 306 11.08 11.69 -3.09
CA GLY A 306 10.85 11.59 -1.65
C GLY A 306 9.70 10.68 -1.21
N GLY A 307 8.88 10.19 -2.15
CA GLY A 307 7.70 9.37 -1.87
C GLY A 307 6.50 10.17 -1.37
N GLY A 308 5.53 9.48 -0.79
CA GLY A 308 4.33 10.09 -0.19
C GLY A 308 3.20 10.40 -1.18
N THR A 309 3.31 9.95 -2.43
CA THR A 309 2.24 10.12 -3.43
C THR A 309 1.14 9.10 -3.17
N THR A 310 -0.09 9.56 -2.97
CA THR A 310 -1.26 8.68 -2.92
C THR A 310 -1.66 8.29 -4.35
N VAL A 311 -1.46 7.02 -4.69
CA VAL A 311 -1.72 6.44 -6.01
C VAL A 311 -2.95 5.54 -5.93
N VAL A 312 -3.90 5.77 -6.83
CA VAL A 312 -5.04 4.88 -7.08
C VAL A 312 -4.63 3.85 -8.14
N ILE A 313 -4.65 2.59 -7.75
CA ILE A 313 -4.34 1.43 -8.58
C ILE A 313 -5.68 0.82 -9.00
N THR A 314 -5.94 0.74 -10.30
CA THR A 314 -7.14 0.11 -10.86
C THR A 314 -6.77 -1.20 -11.52
N GLY A 315 -7.64 -2.22 -11.40
CA GLY A 315 -7.31 -3.57 -11.83
C GLY A 315 -8.44 -4.57 -11.66
N THR A 316 -8.08 -5.86 -11.61
CA THR A 316 -9.01 -6.96 -11.31
C THR A 316 -8.43 -7.88 -10.25
N ASN A 317 -9.31 -8.60 -9.54
CA ASN A 317 -8.96 -9.55 -8.48
C ASN A 317 -8.09 -8.92 -7.36
N LEU A 318 -8.31 -7.64 -7.04
CA LEU A 318 -7.52 -6.90 -6.04
C LEU A 318 -7.99 -7.14 -4.59
N SER A 319 -9.13 -7.82 -4.41
CA SER A 319 -9.63 -8.18 -3.07
C SER A 319 -8.63 -9.08 -2.34
N GLY A 320 -8.41 -8.81 -1.05
CA GLY A 320 -7.49 -9.60 -0.23
C GLY A 320 -6.01 -9.39 -0.59
N ALA A 321 -5.67 -8.24 -1.19
CA ALA A 321 -4.28 -7.85 -1.38
C ALA A 321 -3.53 -7.81 -0.04
N THR A 322 -2.37 -8.45 -0.03
CA THR A 322 -1.49 -8.58 1.14
C THR A 322 -0.23 -7.74 1.01
N ALA A 323 0.13 -7.34 -0.21
CA ALA A 323 1.23 -6.43 -0.47
C ALA A 323 0.98 -5.60 -1.73
N VAL A 324 1.47 -4.36 -1.70
CA VAL A 324 1.64 -3.48 -2.86
C VAL A 324 3.09 -3.04 -2.86
N LYS A 325 3.76 -3.12 -4.00
CA LYS A 325 5.15 -2.66 -4.17
C LYS A 325 5.28 -1.69 -5.32
N PHE A 326 6.19 -0.72 -5.16
CA PHE A 326 6.67 0.18 -6.19
C PHE A 326 8.08 -0.29 -6.56
N GLY A 327 8.22 -1.04 -7.65
CA GLY A 327 9.43 -1.81 -7.95
C GLY A 327 9.71 -2.84 -6.87
N ALA A 328 10.89 -2.79 -6.26
CA ALA A 328 11.28 -3.71 -5.19
C ALA A 328 10.76 -3.30 -3.80
N THR A 329 10.36 -2.04 -3.62
CA THR A 329 10.07 -1.44 -2.31
C THR A 329 8.57 -1.52 -2.00
N ALA A 330 8.22 -1.92 -0.78
CA ALA A 330 6.82 -1.94 -0.34
C ALA A 330 6.23 -0.52 -0.28
N ALA A 331 4.95 -0.40 -0.62
CA ALA A 331 4.18 0.80 -0.34
C ALA A 331 4.22 1.13 1.16
N THR A 332 4.27 2.41 1.52
CA THR A 332 4.31 2.84 2.93
C THR A 332 2.98 2.58 3.63
N ALA A 333 1.89 2.62 2.87
CA ALA A 333 0.55 2.20 3.27
C ALA A 333 -0.25 1.82 2.02
N PHE A 334 -1.28 0.97 2.18
CA PHE A 334 -2.31 0.79 1.17
C PHE A 334 -3.64 0.37 1.80
N THR A 335 -4.73 0.68 1.09
CA THR A 335 -6.10 0.32 1.43
C THR A 335 -6.74 -0.35 0.22
N VAL A 336 -7.33 -1.53 0.42
CA VAL A 336 -8.14 -2.19 -0.60
C VAL A 336 -9.53 -1.57 -0.58
N ASN A 337 -9.85 -0.79 -1.61
CA ASN A 337 -11.12 -0.06 -1.68
C ASN A 337 -12.24 -0.95 -2.22
N SER A 338 -11.91 -1.82 -3.19
CA SER A 338 -12.86 -2.75 -3.82
C SER A 338 -12.11 -3.92 -4.48
N THR A 339 -12.84 -4.80 -5.15
CA THR A 339 -12.26 -5.88 -5.98
C THR A 339 -11.46 -5.36 -7.19
N THR A 340 -11.60 -4.07 -7.54
CA THR A 340 -11.00 -3.45 -8.73
C THR A 340 -10.16 -2.21 -8.42
N GLN A 341 -10.05 -1.80 -7.15
CA GLN A 341 -9.31 -0.60 -6.79
C GLN A 341 -8.57 -0.73 -5.45
N ILE A 342 -7.32 -0.25 -5.44
CA ILE A 342 -6.49 -0.06 -4.24
C ILE A 342 -6.00 1.39 -4.22
N THR A 343 -5.96 2.00 -3.04
CA THR A 343 -5.21 3.24 -2.81
C THR A 343 -3.92 2.90 -2.09
N ALA A 344 -2.76 3.28 -2.63
CA ALA A 344 -1.45 3.02 -2.03
C ALA A 344 -0.61 4.30 -1.96
N THR A 345 0.22 4.41 -0.94
CA THR A 345 1.15 5.55 -0.78
C THR A 345 2.56 5.12 -1.21
N SER A 346 3.13 5.86 -2.17
CA SER A 346 4.46 5.55 -2.69
C SER A 346 5.54 5.68 -1.60
N PRO A 347 6.50 4.76 -1.54
CA PRO A 347 7.71 4.92 -0.73
C PRO A 347 8.66 5.95 -1.37
N ALA A 348 9.74 6.31 -0.66
CA ALA A 348 10.84 7.02 -1.30
C ALA A 348 11.56 6.11 -2.32
N GLY A 349 12.02 6.70 -3.43
CA GLY A 349 12.61 5.97 -4.55
C GLY A 349 13.58 6.83 -5.36
N ALA A 350 14.52 6.17 -6.04
CA ALA A 350 15.41 6.84 -6.99
C ALA A 350 14.62 7.32 -8.23
N ALA A 351 15.10 8.39 -8.88
CA ALA A 351 14.45 8.91 -10.08
C ALA A 351 14.42 7.86 -11.20
N GLY A 352 13.27 7.70 -11.84
CA GLY A 352 13.04 6.70 -12.88
C GLY A 352 11.69 5.98 -12.75
N ALA A 353 11.37 5.20 -13.78
CA ALA A 353 10.14 4.39 -13.81
C ALA A 353 10.32 3.10 -13.01
N VAL A 354 9.27 2.72 -12.27
CA VAL A 354 9.13 1.43 -11.60
C VAL A 354 7.74 0.87 -11.84
N ASP A 355 7.60 -0.45 -11.82
CA ASP A 355 6.31 -1.11 -11.96
C ASP A 355 5.62 -1.25 -10.60
N ILE A 356 4.33 -0.97 -10.53
CA ILE A 356 3.51 -1.21 -9.34
C ILE A 356 2.96 -2.63 -9.39
N THR A 357 3.29 -3.45 -8.39
CA THR A 357 2.78 -4.83 -8.30
C THR A 357 1.89 -5.01 -7.07
N VAL A 358 0.85 -5.82 -7.24
CA VAL A 358 -0.08 -6.20 -6.17
C VAL A 358 0.00 -7.71 -5.95
N THR A 359 0.10 -8.14 -4.69
CA THR A 359 0.12 -9.56 -4.32
C THR A 359 -1.16 -9.93 -3.57
N THR A 360 -1.87 -10.95 -4.04
CA THR A 360 -3.04 -11.56 -3.38
C THR A 360 -2.79 -13.06 -3.18
N ALA A 361 -3.77 -13.79 -2.66
CA ALA A 361 -3.71 -15.27 -2.60
C ALA A 361 -3.59 -15.92 -4.00
N GLY A 362 -4.01 -15.22 -5.07
CA GLY A 362 -3.86 -15.67 -6.46
C GLY A 362 -2.45 -15.49 -7.03
N GLY A 363 -1.53 -14.85 -6.28
CA GLY A 363 -0.17 -14.53 -6.71
C GLY A 363 0.07 -13.03 -6.85
N THR A 364 1.16 -12.67 -7.52
CA THR A 364 1.53 -11.27 -7.80
C THR A 364 1.13 -10.90 -9.23
N SER A 365 0.64 -9.67 -9.43
CA SER A 365 0.32 -9.15 -10.76
C SER A 365 1.56 -9.16 -11.66
N ALA A 366 1.36 -9.47 -12.95
CA ALA A 366 2.39 -9.26 -13.96
C ALA A 366 2.66 -7.75 -14.13
N THR A 367 3.88 -7.42 -14.56
CA THR A 367 4.27 -6.03 -14.86
C THR A 367 3.93 -5.66 -16.30
N SER A 368 3.64 -4.39 -16.54
CA SER A 368 3.18 -3.85 -17.81
C SER A 368 3.35 -2.33 -17.87
N ALA A 369 3.26 -1.73 -19.06
CA ALA A 369 3.32 -0.27 -19.17
C ALA A 369 2.19 0.46 -18.38
N SER A 370 1.07 -0.23 -18.12
CA SER A 370 -0.09 0.31 -17.40
C SER A 370 0.12 0.47 -15.89
N ASP A 371 1.07 -0.26 -15.30
CA ASP A 371 1.39 -0.21 -13.88
C ASP A 371 2.63 0.62 -13.57
N SER A 372 3.18 1.31 -14.58
CA SER A 372 4.36 2.14 -14.43
C SER A 372 4.09 3.40 -13.61
N PHE A 373 4.91 3.60 -12.58
CA PHE A 373 4.99 4.81 -11.78
C PHE A 373 6.38 5.43 -11.88
N THR A 374 6.46 6.70 -12.23
CA THR A 374 7.74 7.41 -12.39
C THR A 374 8.06 8.27 -11.19
N TYR A 375 9.17 7.97 -10.51
CA TYR A 375 9.76 8.88 -9.54
C TYR A 375 10.46 10.02 -10.28
N VAL A 376 9.98 11.24 -10.05
CA VAL A 376 10.49 12.47 -10.67
C VAL A 376 11.23 13.27 -9.60
N ALA A 377 12.41 13.76 -9.93
CA ALA A 377 13.16 14.65 -9.04
C ALA A 377 12.44 16.01 -8.92
N ALA A 378 12.48 16.60 -7.73
CA ALA A 378 11.97 17.95 -7.52
C ALA A 378 12.71 18.95 -8.43
N PRO A 379 12.03 20.02 -8.89
CA PRO A 379 12.70 21.07 -9.62
C PRO A 379 13.67 21.83 -8.73
N THR A 380 14.72 22.40 -9.32
CA THR A 380 15.64 23.31 -8.63
C THR A 380 15.60 24.66 -9.31
N VAL A 381 15.53 25.75 -8.55
CA VAL A 381 15.71 27.11 -9.08
C VAL A 381 17.14 27.54 -8.76
N THR A 382 17.88 28.00 -9.77
CA THR A 382 19.29 28.39 -9.67
C THR A 382 19.51 29.88 -9.92
N SER A 383 18.55 30.59 -10.52
CA SER A 383 18.54 32.05 -10.60
C SER A 383 17.19 32.59 -11.03
N VAL A 384 16.88 33.82 -10.63
CA VAL A 384 15.73 34.59 -11.14
C VAL A 384 16.20 35.95 -11.66
N ALA A 385 15.75 36.36 -12.84
CA ALA A 385 16.19 37.59 -13.50
C ALA A 385 15.03 38.26 -14.27
N PRO A 386 14.71 39.53 -13.99
CA PRO A 386 15.21 40.33 -12.85
C PRO A 386 14.76 39.73 -11.50
N ASN A 387 15.56 39.95 -10.46
CA ASN A 387 15.27 39.53 -9.08
C ASN A 387 14.52 40.60 -8.26
N SER A 388 13.98 41.62 -8.93
CA SER A 388 13.18 42.65 -8.29
C SER A 388 12.22 43.30 -9.30
N GLY A 389 11.20 43.97 -8.78
CA GLY A 389 10.23 44.69 -9.60
C GLY A 389 9.20 45.49 -8.79
N PRO A 390 8.30 46.23 -9.43
CA PRO A 390 7.30 47.05 -8.75
C PRO A 390 6.39 46.24 -7.84
N ALA A 391 6.03 46.80 -6.68
CA ALA A 391 5.05 46.21 -5.75
C ALA A 391 3.66 45.97 -6.39
N THR A 392 3.34 46.69 -7.47
CA THR A 392 2.12 46.48 -8.27
C THR A 392 2.15 45.21 -9.13
N GLY A 393 3.29 44.52 -9.20
CA GLY A 393 3.50 43.35 -10.06
C GLY A 393 3.72 43.71 -11.53
N GLY A 394 3.64 42.69 -12.39
CA GLY A 394 3.76 42.84 -13.85
C GLY A 394 5.18 42.65 -14.40
N THR A 395 6.18 42.44 -13.55
CA THR A 395 7.54 42.12 -13.98
C THR A 395 7.58 40.72 -14.60
N LEU A 396 8.05 40.62 -15.85
CA LEU A 396 8.36 39.36 -16.50
C LEU A 396 9.72 38.86 -16.00
N VAL A 397 9.72 37.74 -15.29
CA VAL A 397 10.90 37.12 -14.66
C VAL A 397 11.27 35.85 -15.40
N THR A 398 12.53 35.74 -15.81
CA THR A 398 13.15 34.48 -16.25
C THR A 398 13.67 33.72 -15.04
N ILE A 399 13.16 32.51 -14.86
CA ILE A 399 13.53 31.57 -13.80
C ILE A 399 14.37 30.48 -14.47
N THR A 400 15.62 30.36 -14.04
CA THR A 400 16.56 29.33 -14.52
C THR A 400 16.69 28.23 -13.48
N GLY A 401 16.84 26.99 -13.94
CA GLY A 401 16.89 25.85 -13.04
C GLY A 401 17.00 24.50 -13.73
N SER A 402 16.40 23.48 -13.14
CA SER A 402 16.33 22.13 -13.68
C SER A 402 14.96 21.48 -13.43
N ASN A 403 14.65 20.45 -14.24
CA ASN A 403 13.40 19.66 -14.18
C ASN A 403 12.11 20.47 -14.41
N PHE A 404 12.14 21.51 -15.25
CA PHE A 404 10.97 22.38 -15.49
C PHE A 404 9.99 21.90 -16.57
N SER A 405 10.30 20.86 -17.34
CA SER A 405 9.52 20.44 -18.53
C SER A 405 8.03 20.19 -18.27
N SER A 406 7.66 19.85 -17.04
CA SER A 406 6.28 19.57 -16.62
C SER A 406 5.86 20.45 -15.45
N ALA A 407 6.35 21.69 -15.39
CA ALA A 407 5.93 22.63 -14.36
C ALA A 407 4.43 22.91 -14.48
N THR A 408 3.73 22.79 -13.35
CA THR A 408 2.28 22.99 -13.23
C THR A 408 1.94 24.27 -12.48
N ALA A 409 2.88 24.81 -11.70
CA ALA A 409 2.71 26.09 -11.02
C ALA A 409 4.04 26.82 -10.81
N VAL A 410 3.96 28.15 -10.81
CA VAL A 410 4.98 29.07 -10.32
C VAL A 410 4.33 29.98 -9.31
N VAL A 411 4.92 30.10 -8.12
CA VAL A 411 4.42 30.96 -7.04
C VAL A 411 5.49 31.95 -6.61
N PHE A 412 5.08 33.19 -6.37
CA PHE A 412 5.88 34.26 -5.78
C PHE A 412 5.50 34.34 -4.28
N GLY A 413 6.31 33.72 -3.41
CA GLY A 413 6.00 33.54 -2.00
C GLY A 413 4.83 32.58 -1.80
N VAL A 414 3.64 33.15 -1.61
CA VAL A 414 2.36 32.41 -1.44
C VAL A 414 1.36 32.68 -2.55
N THR A 415 1.66 33.61 -3.47
CA THR A 415 0.74 34.05 -4.52
C THR A 415 1.15 33.45 -5.85
N ALA A 416 0.21 32.89 -6.61
CA ALA A 416 0.50 32.36 -7.94
C ALA A 416 0.98 33.48 -8.89
N ALA A 417 1.90 33.14 -9.79
CA ALA A 417 2.23 34.00 -10.93
C ALA A 417 0.96 34.31 -11.73
N THR A 418 0.85 35.53 -12.28
CA THR A 418 -0.31 35.92 -13.11
C THR A 418 -0.32 35.17 -14.45
N GLY A 419 0.84 34.67 -14.86
CA GLY A 419 1.02 33.72 -15.96
C GLY A 419 2.45 33.21 -15.99
N PHE A 420 2.67 32.02 -16.55
CA PHE A 420 4.01 31.51 -16.83
C PHE A 420 4.03 30.63 -18.07
N THR A 421 5.21 30.53 -18.69
CA THR A 421 5.48 29.70 -19.86
C THR A 421 6.75 28.90 -19.60
N VAL A 422 6.67 27.59 -19.75
CA VAL A 422 7.85 26.70 -19.74
C VAL A 422 8.53 26.82 -21.09
N GLN A 423 9.76 27.35 -21.10
CA GLN A 423 10.56 27.51 -22.32
C GLN A 423 11.37 26.25 -22.61
N SER A 424 11.91 25.61 -21.56
CA SER A 424 12.69 24.38 -21.64
C SER A 424 12.68 23.64 -20.30
N SER A 425 13.41 22.52 -20.21
CA SER A 425 13.65 21.83 -18.94
C SER A 425 14.45 22.65 -17.91
N THR A 426 15.01 23.79 -18.31
CA THR A 426 15.89 24.64 -17.50
C THR A 426 15.47 26.11 -17.43
N SER A 427 14.41 26.51 -18.13
CA SER A 427 13.96 27.91 -18.17
C SER A 427 12.44 28.05 -18.18
N ILE A 428 11.93 28.92 -17.32
CA ILE A 428 10.53 29.37 -17.26
C ILE A 428 10.51 30.89 -17.33
N THR A 429 9.57 31.47 -18.05
CA THR A 429 9.22 32.90 -17.94
C THR A 429 7.93 33.03 -17.16
N ALA A 430 7.88 33.84 -16.11
CA ALA A 430 6.70 34.04 -15.27
C ALA A 430 6.48 35.53 -14.98
N THR A 431 5.22 35.96 -14.95
CA THR A 431 4.86 37.35 -14.62
C THR A 431 4.53 37.45 -13.14
N SER A 432 5.26 38.32 -12.43
CA SER A 432 5.04 38.56 -11.00
C SER A 432 3.64 39.11 -10.73
N PRO A 433 2.94 38.61 -9.70
CA PRO A 433 1.73 39.24 -9.18
C PRO A 433 2.09 40.50 -8.38
N ALA A 434 1.09 41.28 -7.97
CA ALA A 434 1.29 42.32 -6.97
C ALA A 434 1.74 41.71 -5.64
N GLY A 435 2.61 42.40 -4.91
CA GLY A 435 3.24 41.87 -3.71
C GLY A 435 4.04 42.91 -2.94
N SER A 436 4.72 42.46 -1.88
CA SER A 436 5.54 43.31 -1.02
C SER A 436 6.70 42.52 -0.42
N GLY A 437 7.79 43.22 -0.09
CA GLY A 437 8.95 42.64 0.59
C GLY A 437 9.77 41.66 -0.28
N LEU A 438 10.62 40.91 0.41
CA LEU A 438 11.44 39.83 -0.15
C LEU A 438 10.66 38.52 -0.08
N ILE A 439 10.57 37.80 -1.20
CA ILE A 439 9.93 36.47 -1.27
C ILE A 439 10.81 35.49 -2.03
N ASP A 440 10.48 34.20 -1.95
CA ASP A 440 11.07 33.14 -2.77
C ASP A 440 10.12 32.74 -3.91
N ILE A 441 10.66 32.56 -5.11
CA ILE A 441 9.93 32.05 -6.27
C ILE A 441 10.06 30.53 -6.32
N ARG A 442 8.94 29.81 -6.21
CA ARG A 442 8.95 28.34 -6.26
C ARG A 442 8.25 27.81 -7.49
N VAL A 443 8.82 26.74 -8.05
CA VAL A 443 8.27 26.00 -9.19
C VAL A 443 7.77 24.65 -8.69
N THR A 444 6.57 24.25 -9.11
CA THR A 444 6.00 22.93 -8.80
C THR A 444 5.87 22.10 -10.07
N THR A 445 6.33 20.85 -10.00
CA THR A 445 6.22 19.84 -11.06
C THR A 445 5.65 18.54 -10.44
N PRO A 446 5.37 17.49 -11.22
CA PRO A 446 5.07 16.17 -10.66
C PRO A 446 6.13 15.61 -9.70
N GLY A 447 7.38 16.10 -9.80
CA GLY A 447 8.46 15.77 -8.87
C GLY A 447 8.42 16.52 -7.53
N GLY A 448 7.41 17.37 -7.31
CA GLY A 448 7.24 18.20 -6.12
C GLY A 448 7.53 19.68 -6.38
N THR A 449 7.64 20.45 -5.30
CA THR A 449 7.95 21.87 -5.32
C THR A 449 9.44 22.09 -5.05
N SER A 450 10.05 23.07 -5.73
CA SER A 450 11.44 23.44 -5.49
C SER A 450 11.67 23.90 -4.05
N ALA A 451 12.83 23.53 -3.51
CA ALA A 451 13.28 24.06 -2.22
C ALA A 451 13.58 25.57 -2.34
N THR A 452 13.46 26.29 -1.22
CA THR A 452 13.83 27.71 -1.12
C THR A 452 15.33 27.87 -0.96
N SER A 453 15.90 28.91 -1.55
CA SER A 453 17.32 29.25 -1.49
C SER A 453 17.52 30.77 -1.59
N GLY A 454 18.77 31.24 -1.68
CA GLY A 454 19.03 32.65 -2.01
C GLY A 454 18.84 32.97 -3.49
N ALA A 455 18.83 31.96 -4.38
CA ALA A 455 18.85 32.13 -5.82
C ALA A 455 17.47 32.37 -6.45
N ASP A 456 16.42 32.03 -5.71
CA ASP A 456 15.01 32.19 -6.06
C ASP A 456 14.38 33.43 -5.42
N GLN A 457 15.17 34.29 -4.79
CA GLN A 457 14.66 35.49 -4.13
C GLN A 457 14.24 36.58 -5.13
N PHE A 458 13.05 37.14 -4.92
CA PHE A 458 12.54 38.28 -5.65
C PHE A 458 12.05 39.38 -4.69
N THR A 459 12.44 40.63 -4.96
CA THR A 459 12.09 41.78 -4.12
C THR A 459 11.05 42.68 -4.78
N TYR A 460 9.93 42.89 -4.10
CA TYR A 460 8.96 43.91 -4.48
C TYR A 460 9.38 45.29 -3.98
N ILE A 461 9.61 46.21 -4.91
CA ILE A 461 10.03 47.59 -4.65
C ILE A 461 8.79 48.50 -4.72
N PRO A 462 8.44 49.21 -3.64
CA PRO A 462 7.34 50.16 -3.66
C PRO A 462 7.61 51.33 -4.62
N ALA A 463 6.55 51.86 -5.22
CA ALA A 463 6.65 53.09 -6.02
C ALA A 463 7.14 54.28 -5.17
N PRO A 464 7.83 55.25 -5.78
CA PRO A 464 8.22 56.47 -5.09
C PRO A 464 7.00 57.34 -4.78
N THR A 465 7.08 58.15 -3.73
CA THR A 465 6.07 59.18 -3.47
C THR A 465 6.74 60.54 -3.46
N VAL A 466 6.06 61.57 -3.96
CA VAL A 466 6.50 62.97 -3.87
C VAL A 466 5.59 63.67 -2.88
N THR A 467 6.17 64.27 -1.84
CA THR A 467 5.44 64.91 -0.74
C THR A 467 5.65 66.41 -0.67
N ALA A 468 6.64 66.97 -1.38
CA ALA A 468 6.82 68.41 -1.52
C ALA A 468 7.78 68.77 -2.66
N ILE A 469 7.61 69.97 -3.21
CA ILE A 469 8.55 70.61 -4.15
C ILE A 469 8.83 72.03 -3.70
N ALA A 470 10.11 72.39 -3.57
CA ALA A 470 10.53 73.71 -3.12
C ALA A 470 11.68 74.28 -3.98
N PRO A 471 11.50 75.45 -4.62
CA PRO A 471 10.27 76.23 -4.71
C PRO A 471 9.19 75.52 -5.57
N GLY A 472 7.91 75.73 -5.25
CA GLY A 472 6.76 75.16 -6.00
C GLY A 472 6.40 75.92 -7.28
N SER A 473 7.21 76.89 -7.70
CA SER A 473 6.98 77.69 -8.90
C SER A 473 8.27 78.26 -9.47
N GLY A 474 8.27 78.59 -10.77
CA GLY A 474 9.40 79.22 -11.46
C GLY A 474 9.01 79.84 -12.80
N PRO A 475 9.91 80.53 -13.50
CA PRO A 475 9.60 81.19 -14.77
C PRO A 475 9.32 80.18 -15.89
N GLN A 476 8.45 80.55 -16.84
CA GLN A 476 8.13 79.74 -18.03
C GLN A 476 9.36 79.33 -18.88
N ALA A 477 10.44 80.10 -18.82
CA ALA A 477 11.70 79.77 -19.48
C ALA A 477 12.43 78.55 -18.85
N GLY A 478 11.99 78.08 -17.68
CA GLY A 478 12.64 77.01 -16.93
C GLY A 478 13.84 77.49 -16.12
N GLY A 479 14.71 76.55 -15.73
CA GLY A 479 15.95 76.81 -15.00
C GLY A 479 15.80 76.93 -13.49
N THR A 480 14.58 76.80 -12.95
CA THR A 480 14.39 76.76 -11.50
C THR A 480 14.92 75.46 -10.93
N VAL A 481 15.90 75.55 -10.04
CA VAL A 481 16.38 74.40 -9.27
C VAL A 481 15.41 74.17 -8.11
N VAL A 482 14.77 73.01 -8.09
CA VAL A 482 13.84 72.58 -7.06
C VAL A 482 14.41 71.43 -6.24
N THR A 483 14.07 71.42 -4.96
CA THR A 483 14.22 70.25 -4.08
C THR A 483 12.90 69.51 -4.04
N ILE A 484 12.92 68.25 -4.48
CA ILE A 484 11.81 67.31 -4.44
C ILE A 484 12.01 66.44 -3.21
N THR A 485 11.03 66.44 -2.30
CA THR A 485 11.02 65.63 -1.08
C THR A 485 10.01 64.50 -1.22
N GLY A 486 10.31 63.32 -0.69
CA GLY A 486 9.44 62.16 -0.83
C GLY A 486 9.98 60.89 -0.19
N THR A 487 9.59 59.74 -0.73
CA THR A 487 10.05 58.42 -0.28
C THR A 487 10.42 57.51 -1.45
N ASN A 488 11.23 56.48 -1.17
CA ASN A 488 11.67 55.44 -2.10
C ASN A 488 12.42 55.97 -3.34
N PHE A 489 13.20 57.05 -3.22
CA PHE A 489 13.96 57.61 -4.35
C PHE A 489 15.25 56.84 -4.71
N THR A 490 15.59 55.78 -3.98
CA THR A 490 16.76 54.96 -4.28
C THR A 490 16.69 54.39 -5.69
N GLY A 491 17.75 54.59 -6.48
CA GLY A 491 17.81 54.12 -7.86
C GLY A 491 16.96 54.93 -8.85
N VAL A 492 16.59 56.17 -8.51
CA VAL A 492 15.89 57.09 -9.43
C VAL A 492 16.56 57.13 -10.82
N THR A 493 15.75 57.00 -11.85
CA THR A 493 16.18 56.99 -13.26
C THR A 493 15.66 58.19 -14.04
N ALA A 494 14.55 58.80 -13.60
CA ALA A 494 14.01 59.99 -14.22
C ALA A 494 13.24 60.88 -13.24
N VAL A 495 13.27 62.17 -13.52
CA VAL A 495 12.37 63.18 -12.97
C VAL A 495 11.72 63.91 -14.14
N SER A 496 10.40 64.06 -14.14
CA SER A 496 9.67 64.78 -15.20
C SER A 496 8.77 65.86 -14.60
N PHE A 497 8.67 66.99 -15.31
CA PHE A 497 7.74 68.08 -15.05
C PHE A 497 6.60 67.98 -16.06
N GLY A 498 5.49 67.35 -15.66
CA GLY A 498 4.46 66.90 -16.59
C GLY A 498 5.02 65.84 -17.54
N ALA A 499 4.87 66.06 -18.85
CA ALA A 499 5.41 65.18 -19.89
C ALA A 499 6.90 65.46 -20.23
N THR A 500 7.48 66.55 -19.73
CA THR A 500 8.83 66.97 -20.11
C THR A 500 9.85 66.52 -19.07
N PRO A 501 10.95 65.83 -19.44
CA PRO A 501 12.03 65.50 -18.50
C PRO A 501 12.64 66.75 -17.85
N ALA A 502 13.08 66.63 -16.60
CA ALA A 502 13.93 67.63 -15.97
C ALA A 502 15.21 67.82 -16.79
N THR A 503 15.72 69.06 -16.90
CA THR A 503 16.95 69.31 -17.67
C THR A 503 18.17 68.69 -17.01
N SER A 504 18.12 68.53 -15.69
CA SER A 504 19.08 67.76 -14.88
C SER A 504 18.42 67.37 -13.56
N PHE A 505 18.93 66.32 -12.93
CA PHE A 505 18.63 66.02 -11.53
C PHE A 505 19.83 65.39 -10.82
N THR A 506 19.83 65.45 -9.50
CA THR A 506 20.83 64.86 -8.61
C THR A 506 20.10 64.10 -7.50
N PHE A 507 20.45 62.82 -7.36
CA PHE A 507 20.00 62.01 -6.23
C PHE A 507 20.76 62.42 -4.97
N ASN A 508 20.06 62.97 -3.98
CA ASN A 508 20.68 63.41 -2.73
C ASN A 508 20.56 62.31 -1.65
N SER A 509 19.37 61.71 -1.53
CA SER A 509 19.07 60.62 -0.60
C SER A 509 17.78 59.89 -1.00
N SER A 510 17.43 58.81 -0.30
CA SER A 510 16.18 58.07 -0.51
C SER A 510 14.90 58.90 -0.32
N THR A 511 15.01 60.12 0.21
CA THR A 511 13.91 61.05 0.45
C THR A 511 14.09 62.42 -0.18
N SER A 512 15.18 62.67 -0.92
CA SER A 512 15.44 63.97 -1.54
C SER A 512 16.14 63.87 -2.90
N ILE A 513 15.62 64.62 -3.87
CA ILE A 513 16.21 64.84 -5.19
C ILE A 513 16.28 66.35 -5.45
N THR A 514 17.37 66.82 -6.03
CA THR A 514 17.42 68.17 -6.61
C THR A 514 17.24 68.06 -8.12
N ALA A 515 16.35 68.85 -8.71
CA ALA A 515 16.09 68.82 -10.16
C ALA A 515 15.95 70.24 -10.72
N THR A 516 16.30 70.41 -12.00
CA THR A 516 16.13 71.68 -12.69
C THR A 516 14.92 71.62 -13.61
N ALA A 517 13.95 72.51 -13.37
CA ALA A 517 12.73 72.60 -14.16
C ALA A 517 13.06 72.94 -15.62
N PRO A 518 12.48 72.24 -16.60
CA PRO A 518 12.58 72.61 -18.01
C PRO A 518 11.75 73.87 -18.31
N ALA A 519 11.83 74.38 -19.54
CA ALA A 519 10.86 75.38 -19.99
C ALA A 519 9.45 74.76 -20.06
N GLY A 520 8.43 75.52 -19.69
CA GLY A 520 7.07 75.01 -19.56
C GLY A 520 6.02 76.09 -19.32
N SER A 521 4.77 75.68 -19.15
CA SER A 521 3.65 76.58 -18.88
C SER A 521 2.59 75.91 -18.00
N GLY A 522 1.78 76.71 -17.31
CA GLY A 522 0.69 76.23 -16.48
C GLY A 522 1.14 75.55 -15.19
N VAL A 523 0.21 74.82 -14.58
CA VAL A 523 0.45 73.96 -13.42
C VAL A 523 0.64 72.53 -13.94
N ILE A 524 1.73 71.88 -13.54
CA ILE A 524 2.03 70.49 -13.89
C ILE A 524 2.32 69.70 -12.62
N ASP A 525 2.29 68.37 -12.72
CA ASP A 525 2.73 67.45 -11.68
C ASP A 525 4.17 66.99 -11.96
N VAL A 526 5.03 67.01 -10.94
CA VAL A 526 6.40 66.51 -11.04
C VAL A 526 6.44 65.06 -10.58
N ARG A 527 6.90 64.18 -11.46
CA ARG A 527 6.95 62.74 -11.19
C ARG A 527 8.38 62.24 -11.09
N VAL A 528 8.58 61.27 -10.20
CA VAL A 528 9.85 60.57 -10.02
C VAL A 528 9.68 59.13 -10.46
N THR A 529 10.61 58.63 -11.26
CA THR A 529 10.64 57.23 -11.74
C THR A 529 11.80 56.49 -11.09
N THR A 530 11.51 55.33 -10.52
CA THR A 530 12.47 54.41 -9.90
C THR A 530 12.20 52.99 -10.38
N PRO A 531 13.01 51.98 -10.02
CA PRO A 531 12.69 50.58 -10.28
C PRO A 531 11.36 50.12 -9.68
N GLY A 532 10.85 50.79 -8.63
CA GLY A 532 9.54 50.54 -8.05
C GLY A 532 8.37 51.12 -8.85
N GLY A 533 8.64 51.83 -9.94
CA GLY A 533 7.65 52.48 -10.80
C GLY A 533 7.71 54.01 -10.75
N VAL A 534 6.64 54.65 -11.19
CA VAL A 534 6.48 56.10 -11.25
C VAL A 534 5.66 56.57 -10.06
N SER A 535 6.00 57.73 -9.48
CA SER A 535 5.21 58.32 -8.41
C SER A 535 3.79 58.66 -8.89
N THR A 536 2.84 58.50 -7.97
CA THR A 536 1.45 58.92 -8.16
C THR A 536 1.36 60.44 -8.17
N ILE A 537 0.38 61.00 -8.91
CA ILE A 537 0.08 62.43 -8.85
C ILE A 537 -0.56 62.79 -7.51
N SER A 538 -0.19 63.94 -6.95
CA SER A 538 -0.82 64.55 -5.80
C SER A 538 -0.68 66.08 -5.84
N ALA A 539 -1.49 66.82 -5.08
CA ALA A 539 -1.33 68.28 -5.01
C ALA A 539 0.07 68.73 -4.49
N ALA A 540 0.77 67.84 -3.77
CA ALA A 540 2.08 68.11 -3.21
C ALA A 540 3.22 68.08 -4.24
N ASP A 541 2.97 67.53 -5.43
CA ASP A 541 3.94 67.45 -6.53
C ASP A 541 3.69 68.49 -7.63
N GLN A 542 2.82 69.48 -7.39
CA GLN A 542 2.55 70.52 -8.37
C GLN A 542 3.69 71.54 -8.46
N PHE A 543 4.07 71.89 -9.69
CA PHE A 543 4.96 73.00 -10.01
C PHE A 543 4.27 73.97 -10.96
N THR A 544 4.31 75.26 -10.64
CA THR A 544 3.66 76.32 -11.42
C THR A 544 4.67 77.12 -12.24
N TYR A 545 4.50 77.14 -13.56
CA TYR A 545 5.24 78.03 -14.44
C TYR A 545 4.59 79.41 -14.49
N VAL A 546 5.27 80.39 -13.91
CA VAL A 546 4.85 81.79 -13.85
C VAL A 546 5.41 82.54 -15.05
N GLY A 547 4.55 83.24 -15.80
CA GLY A 547 4.98 84.08 -16.90
C GLY A 547 5.77 85.29 -16.43
N ALA A 548 6.61 85.85 -17.31
CA ALA A 548 7.29 87.11 -17.01
C ALA A 548 6.25 88.23 -16.77
N PRO A 549 6.53 89.19 -15.86
CA PRO A 549 5.75 90.42 -15.75
C PRO A 549 5.73 91.15 -17.10
N SER A 550 4.56 91.62 -17.52
CA SER A 550 4.41 92.41 -18.74
C SER A 550 3.56 93.63 -18.45
N VAL A 551 4.03 94.81 -18.85
CA VAL A 551 3.30 96.08 -18.74
C VAL A 551 2.50 96.30 -20.02
N THR A 552 1.19 96.51 -19.90
CA THR A 552 0.28 96.76 -21.03
C THR A 552 -0.11 98.23 -21.14
N SER A 553 -0.26 98.95 -20.02
CA SER A 553 -0.54 100.38 -20.03
C SER A 553 -0.10 101.07 -18.74
N ILE A 554 0.08 102.39 -18.83
CA ILE A 554 0.44 103.25 -17.69
C ILE A 554 -0.46 104.50 -17.70
N ALA A 555 -0.94 104.93 -16.53
CA ALA A 555 -1.80 106.10 -16.41
C ALA A 555 -1.55 106.87 -15.10
N PRO A 556 -1.27 108.19 -15.15
CA PRO A 556 -1.01 108.97 -16.36
C PRO A 556 0.32 108.58 -17.03
N SER A 557 0.44 108.79 -18.36
CA SER A 557 1.64 108.48 -19.15
C SER A 557 2.67 109.61 -19.19
N ALA A 558 2.45 110.70 -18.44
CA ALA A 558 3.35 111.85 -18.34
C ALA A 558 3.28 112.49 -16.94
N GLY A 559 4.35 113.18 -16.55
CA GLY A 559 4.48 113.88 -15.26
C GLY A 559 5.62 114.92 -15.27
N PRO A 560 5.76 115.77 -14.24
CA PRO A 560 6.83 116.76 -14.15
C PRO A 560 8.22 116.12 -13.97
N THR A 561 9.26 116.80 -14.45
CA THR A 561 10.67 116.37 -14.31
C THR A 561 11.14 116.28 -12.85
N GLY A 562 10.45 116.95 -11.93
CA GLY A 562 10.68 116.83 -10.48
C GLY A 562 10.23 115.50 -9.85
N GLY A 563 9.55 114.63 -10.60
CA GLY A 563 9.01 113.37 -10.09
C GLY A 563 7.73 113.54 -9.26
N GLY A 564 7.34 112.49 -8.54
CA GLY A 564 6.19 112.49 -7.63
C GLY A 564 4.85 112.14 -8.26
N THR A 565 4.80 111.79 -9.55
CA THR A 565 3.55 111.37 -10.21
C THR A 565 3.18 109.97 -9.77
N THR A 566 1.95 109.79 -9.28
CA THR A 566 1.43 108.45 -9.01
C THR A 566 0.94 107.84 -10.31
N VAL A 567 1.64 106.80 -10.79
CA VAL A 567 1.37 106.08 -12.04
C VAL A 567 0.76 104.73 -11.72
N VAL A 568 -0.41 104.47 -12.29
CA VAL A 568 -1.04 103.14 -12.31
C VAL A 568 -0.50 102.38 -13.50
N ILE A 569 0.23 101.30 -13.24
CA ILE A 569 0.78 100.38 -14.22
C ILE A 569 -0.18 99.20 -14.31
N THR A 570 -0.78 98.99 -15.48
CA THR A 570 -1.60 97.82 -15.78
C THR A 570 -0.78 96.82 -16.60
N GLY A 571 -0.96 95.54 -16.34
CA GLY A 571 -0.15 94.48 -16.95
C GLY A 571 -0.64 93.08 -16.63
N THR A 572 0.25 92.11 -16.79
CA THR A 572 0.05 90.71 -16.37
C THR A 572 1.25 90.23 -15.54
N ASN A 573 1.01 89.24 -14.68
CA ASN A 573 2.02 88.63 -13.78
C ASN A 573 2.74 89.64 -12.86
N LEU A 574 2.04 90.71 -12.45
CA LEU A 574 2.63 91.79 -11.67
C LEU A 574 2.74 91.48 -10.16
N SER A 575 2.13 90.40 -9.68
CA SER A 575 2.05 90.05 -8.25
C SER A 575 3.41 89.82 -7.59
N GLY A 576 4.43 89.42 -8.36
CA GLY A 576 5.79 89.16 -7.89
C GLY A 576 6.77 90.30 -8.13
N ALA A 577 6.30 91.50 -8.52
CA ALA A 577 7.19 92.62 -8.78
C ALA A 577 7.94 93.06 -7.52
N THR A 578 9.26 93.06 -7.58
CA THR A 578 10.15 93.49 -6.47
C THR A 578 10.72 94.89 -6.68
N ALA A 579 10.61 95.42 -7.89
CA ALA A 579 10.98 96.78 -8.24
C ALA A 579 10.10 97.28 -9.39
N VAL A 580 9.96 98.59 -9.47
CA VAL A 580 9.48 99.31 -10.64
C VAL A 580 10.54 100.33 -11.01
N LYS A 581 10.91 100.41 -12.28
CA LYS A 581 11.84 101.44 -12.78
C LYS A 581 11.19 102.30 -13.84
N PHE A 582 11.59 103.56 -13.88
CA PHE A 582 11.33 104.53 -14.93
C PHE A 582 12.66 104.77 -15.65
N GLY A 583 12.86 104.11 -16.79
CA GLY A 583 14.15 103.97 -17.45
C GLY A 583 15.13 103.22 -16.54
N ALA A 584 16.28 103.83 -16.25
CA ALA A 584 17.26 103.26 -15.33
C ALA A 584 16.97 103.55 -13.84
N THR A 585 16.05 104.46 -13.53
CA THR A 585 15.84 104.99 -12.17
C THR A 585 14.70 104.26 -11.47
N ALA A 586 14.92 103.75 -10.26
CA ALA A 586 13.88 103.10 -9.46
C ALA A 586 12.75 104.09 -9.10
N ALA A 587 11.52 103.60 -9.05
CA ALA A 587 10.39 104.33 -8.48
C ALA A 587 10.69 104.71 -7.02
N THR A 588 10.22 105.88 -6.58
CA THR A 588 10.43 106.35 -5.19
C THR A 588 9.62 105.52 -4.20
N ALA A 589 8.49 104.99 -4.64
CA ALA A 589 7.69 103.98 -3.96
C ALA A 589 6.86 103.21 -4.99
N PHE A 590 6.47 101.97 -4.66
CA PHE A 590 5.43 101.28 -5.41
C PHE A 590 4.64 100.33 -4.50
N THR A 591 3.44 99.98 -4.92
CA THR A 591 2.54 99.03 -4.27
C THR A 591 2.00 98.10 -5.34
N VAL A 592 2.14 96.80 -5.13
CA VAL A 592 1.52 95.78 -5.98
C VAL A 592 0.08 95.65 -5.54
N ASN A 593 -0.86 96.14 -6.37
CA ASN A 593 -2.27 96.16 -6.03
C ASN A 593 -2.95 94.82 -6.35
N SER A 594 -2.55 94.19 -7.46
CA SER A 594 -3.09 92.90 -7.92
C SER A 594 -2.11 92.22 -8.88
N THR A 595 -2.48 91.03 -9.39
CA THR A 595 -1.73 90.35 -10.47
C THR A 595 -1.67 91.14 -11.78
N THR A 596 -2.51 92.17 -11.93
CA THR A 596 -2.64 92.97 -13.15
C THR A 596 -2.40 94.47 -12.93
N GLN A 597 -2.12 94.92 -11.71
CA GLN A 597 -1.94 96.34 -11.44
C GLN A 597 -0.91 96.63 -10.35
N ILE A 598 -0.06 97.62 -10.61
CA ILE A 598 0.87 98.25 -9.66
C ILE A 598 0.59 99.75 -9.62
N THR A 599 0.66 100.36 -8.44
CA THR A 599 0.76 101.82 -8.30
C THR A 599 2.19 102.18 -7.95
N ALA A 600 2.83 103.05 -8.72
CA ALA A 600 4.21 103.49 -8.48
C ALA A 600 4.34 105.01 -8.53
N THR A 601 5.22 105.57 -7.71
CA THR A 601 5.51 107.02 -7.70
C THR A 601 6.77 107.30 -8.51
N SER A 602 6.63 108.09 -9.57
CA SER A 602 7.73 108.41 -10.49
C SER A 602 8.88 109.11 -9.76
N PRO A 603 10.14 108.75 -10.04
CA PRO A 603 11.30 109.49 -9.54
C PRO A 603 11.47 110.82 -10.31
N ALA A 604 12.32 111.71 -9.78
CA ALA A 604 12.79 112.85 -10.56
C ALA A 604 13.63 112.36 -11.76
N GLY A 605 13.51 113.04 -12.91
CA GLY A 605 14.15 112.62 -14.15
C GLY A 605 14.19 113.72 -15.22
N GLY A 606 15.02 113.52 -16.24
CA GLY A 606 15.11 114.43 -17.39
C GLY A 606 13.87 114.39 -18.27
N ALA A 607 13.67 115.42 -19.10
CA ALA A 607 12.60 115.44 -20.09
C ALA A 607 12.84 114.39 -21.18
N GLY A 608 11.81 113.62 -21.53
CA GLY A 608 11.87 112.57 -22.55
C GLY A 608 11.02 111.35 -22.21
N ALA A 609 10.82 110.46 -23.17
CA ALA A 609 10.17 109.17 -22.94
C ALA A 609 11.14 108.18 -22.29
N VAL A 610 10.65 107.40 -21.32
CA VAL A 610 11.40 106.32 -20.68
C VAL A 610 10.51 105.09 -20.57
N ASP A 611 11.11 103.90 -20.69
CA ASP A 611 10.38 102.64 -20.50
C ASP A 611 10.09 102.41 -19.01
N ILE A 612 9.01 101.69 -18.72
CA ILE A 612 8.72 101.22 -17.37
C ILE A 612 8.89 99.70 -17.33
N THR A 613 9.72 99.22 -16.41
CA THR A 613 10.08 97.80 -16.24
C THR A 613 9.97 97.34 -14.80
#